data_AF-A0A969MWH6-F1
#
_entry.id   AF-A0A969MWH6-F1
#
_cell.length_a   1.000
_cell.length_b   1.000
_cell.length_c   1.000
_cell.angle_alpha   90.00
_cell.angle_beta   90.00
_cell.angle_gamma   90.00
#
_symmetry.space_group_name_H-M   'P 1'
#
loop_
_entity.id
_entity.type
_entity.pdbx_description
1 polymer ?
#
loop_
_entity_poly.entity_id
_entity_poly.type
_entity_poly.pdbx_seq_one_letter_code
_entity_poly.pdbx_strand_id
1 'polypeptide(L)'
;MGILSRLGGRETGNSNPDLAGHQIDRFAVLAPTDPKVPTPRNPGQFTSIRSAPVLEDPRYFNGEEVKVLKAVVKTKKQQLKSTSASYESLRQIDDVDVSVHGTYYGYRTHLANNEVKKLGANAKYAEALHGMRPRYVDLGTKLDQADQKSQLKIQAMKAKLQSNLNRPAPRS
;
A
#
# COMPACT_ATOMS: atom_id res chain seq x y z
N MET A 1 2.56 28.04 -45.65
CA MET A 1 2.75 26.78 -44.88
C MET A 1 3.53 27.13 -43.61
N GLY A 2 2.87 27.65 -42.57
CA GLY A 2 2.43 26.86 -41.42
C GLY A 2 3.44 27.02 -40.26
N ILE A 3 3.40 28.13 -39.51
CA ILE A 3 2.87 28.25 -38.13
C ILE A 3 3.42 27.18 -37.15
N LEU A 4 4.43 27.54 -36.36
CA LEU A 4 4.64 27.01 -35.00
C LEU A 4 5.11 28.15 -34.08
N SER A 5 4.15 28.96 -33.62
CA SER A 5 4.22 29.70 -32.36
C SER A 5 3.30 29.00 -31.37
N ARG A 6 3.77 28.83 -30.11
CA ARG A 6 3.08 28.45 -28.85
C ARG A 6 3.93 27.40 -28.11
N LEU A 7 4.14 27.42 -26.80
CA LEU A 7 3.61 28.23 -25.70
C LEU A 7 4.18 27.66 -24.40
N GLY A 8 4.64 28.53 -23.49
CA GLY A 8 4.66 28.29 -22.04
C GLY A 8 5.72 27.31 -21.52
N GLY A 9 6.26 27.44 -20.33
CA GLY A 9 5.89 28.31 -19.23
C GLY A 9 6.75 27.89 -18.04
N ARG A 10 7.36 28.89 -17.43
CA ARG A 10 8.01 28.81 -16.13
C ARG A 10 6.93 28.46 -15.10
N GLU A 11 6.93 27.24 -14.58
CA GLU A 11 6.20 26.94 -13.35
C GLU A 11 7.14 27.14 -12.17
N THR A 12 6.99 28.30 -11.54
CA THR A 12 7.22 28.51 -10.11
C THR A 12 6.27 27.58 -9.34
N GLY A 13 6.66 26.31 -9.21
CA GLY A 13 6.05 25.36 -8.30
C GLY A 13 6.56 25.64 -6.89
N ASN A 14 5.71 26.30 -6.11
CA ASN A 14 5.77 26.52 -4.67
C ASN A 14 6.57 25.42 -3.93
N SER A 15 7.84 25.71 -3.60
CA SER A 15 8.69 24.84 -2.80
C SER A 15 8.21 24.84 -1.35
N ASN A 16 7.14 24.09 -1.08
CA ASN A 16 6.83 23.61 0.26
C ASN A 16 8.00 22.71 0.70
N PRO A 17 8.67 22.98 1.83
CA PRO A 17 9.85 22.23 2.27
C PRO A 17 9.54 20.85 2.89
N ASP A 18 8.34 20.30 2.69
CA ASP A 18 7.93 18.97 3.20
C ASP A 18 8.17 17.81 2.21
N LEU A 19 8.81 18.07 1.06
CA LEU A 19 9.01 17.08 -0.01
C LEU A 19 10.25 16.20 0.19
N ALA A 20 10.32 15.50 1.33
CA ALA A 20 10.90 14.16 1.35
C ALA A 20 9.76 13.22 0.92
N GLY A 21 9.80 12.75 -0.34
CA GLY A 21 8.69 12.14 -1.08
C GLY A 21 8.05 10.89 -0.47
N HIS A 22 7.32 11.06 0.62
CA HIS A 22 6.43 10.08 1.21
C HIS A 22 5.02 10.37 0.69
N GLN A 23 4.56 9.59 -0.30
CA GLN A 23 3.25 9.74 -0.95
C GLN A 23 2.04 9.48 -0.02
N ILE A 24 2.25 9.46 1.30
CA ILE A 24 1.18 9.25 2.28
C ILE A 24 0.64 10.61 2.69
N ASP A 25 -0.61 10.90 2.31
CA ASP A 25 -1.34 12.07 2.78
C ASP A 25 -1.61 11.94 4.29
N ARG A 26 -0.85 12.69 5.10
CA ARG A 26 -0.98 12.69 6.57
C ARG A 26 -2.36 13.16 7.01
N PHE A 27 -2.99 14.07 6.26
CA PHE A 27 -4.31 14.58 6.62
C PHE A 27 -5.37 13.50 6.42
N ALA A 28 -5.23 12.66 5.39
CA ALA A 28 -6.12 11.53 5.17
C ALA A 28 -5.95 10.42 6.22
N VAL A 29 -4.72 10.12 6.65
CA VAL A 29 -4.45 9.06 7.65
C VAL A 29 -4.88 9.43 9.05
N LEU A 30 -4.72 10.70 9.44
CA LEU A 30 -5.09 11.20 10.77
C LEU A 30 -6.53 11.74 10.83
N ALA A 31 -7.28 11.68 9.72
CA ALA A 31 -8.67 12.06 9.71
C ALA A 31 -9.51 11.07 10.56
N PRO A 32 -10.54 11.56 11.27
CA PRO A 32 -11.52 10.68 11.89
C PRO A 32 -12.16 9.75 10.86
N THR A 33 -12.41 8.52 11.26
CA THR A 33 -13.08 7.52 10.39
C THR A 33 -14.53 7.88 10.08
N ASP A 34 -15.19 8.64 10.96
CA ASP A 34 -16.53 9.18 10.76
C ASP A 34 -16.63 10.61 11.36
N PRO A 35 -17.29 11.57 10.67
CA PRO A 35 -17.46 12.95 11.14
C PRO A 35 -18.21 13.09 12.48
N LYS A 36 -18.99 12.10 12.89
CA LYS A 36 -19.78 12.08 14.12
C LYS A 36 -19.02 11.50 15.31
N VAL A 37 -17.82 10.95 15.11
CA VAL A 37 -17.01 10.40 16.19
C VAL A 37 -16.62 11.53 17.15
N PRO A 38 -16.83 11.36 18.47
CA PRO A 38 -16.39 12.34 19.44
C PRO A 38 -14.87 12.50 19.38
N THR A 39 -14.42 13.72 19.14
CA THR A 39 -13.00 14.09 19.13
C THR A 39 -12.81 15.39 19.90
N PRO A 40 -11.58 15.77 20.28
CA PRO A 40 -11.35 17.07 20.93
C PRO A 40 -11.85 18.27 20.12
N ARG A 41 -11.99 18.12 18.79
CA ARG A 41 -12.52 19.16 17.88
C ARG A 41 -14.01 19.02 17.58
N ASN A 42 -14.62 17.89 17.95
CA ASN A 42 -16.06 17.63 17.88
C ASN A 42 -16.51 16.92 19.17
N PRO A 43 -16.80 17.65 20.26
CA PRO A 43 -17.07 17.06 21.56
C PRO A 43 -18.45 16.37 21.67
N GLY A 44 -19.23 16.33 20.58
CA GLY A 44 -20.58 15.77 20.59
C GLY A 44 -21.62 16.72 21.21
N GLN A 45 -22.81 16.19 21.49
CA GLN A 45 -23.90 16.93 22.13
C GLN A 45 -24.03 16.58 23.61
N PHE A 46 -24.23 17.59 24.45
CA PHE A 46 -24.33 17.46 25.92
C PHE A 46 -25.78 17.52 26.43
N THR A 47 -26.74 17.03 25.65
CA THR A 47 -28.16 17.07 26.04
C THR A 47 -28.45 16.17 27.24
N SER A 48 -29.27 16.64 28.17
CA SER A 48 -29.68 15.87 29.36
C SER A 48 -31.10 15.33 29.22
N ILE A 49 -31.31 14.06 29.56
CA ILE A 49 -32.64 13.45 29.61
C ILE A 49 -33.25 13.66 31.00
N ARG A 50 -34.39 14.36 31.08
CA ARG A 50 -35.19 14.47 32.33
C ARG A 50 -36.52 13.75 32.19
N SER A 51 -36.78 12.83 33.12
CA SER A 51 -38.04 12.06 33.15
C SER A 51 -39.10 12.66 34.08
N ALA A 52 -38.74 13.67 34.87
CA ALA A 52 -39.65 14.43 35.72
C ALA A 52 -39.34 15.93 35.58
N PRO A 53 -40.37 16.80 35.66
CA PRO A 53 -40.17 18.24 35.62
C PRO A 53 -39.42 18.71 36.87
N VAL A 54 -38.75 19.86 36.75
CA VAL A 54 -38.13 20.55 37.87
C VAL A 54 -39.23 21.22 38.67
N LEU A 55 -39.16 21.15 40.01
CA LEU A 55 -40.03 21.94 40.87
C LEU A 55 -39.42 23.34 41.01
N GLU A 56 -40.19 24.35 40.61
CA GLU A 56 -39.77 25.75 40.70
C GLU A 56 -39.93 26.28 42.13
N ASP A 57 -41.01 25.89 42.82
CA ASP A 57 -41.29 26.26 44.20
C ASP A 57 -41.46 25.03 45.12
N PRO A 58 -41.11 25.14 46.42
CA PRO A 58 -41.38 24.10 47.40
C PRO A 58 -42.89 23.87 47.57
N ARG A 59 -43.35 22.61 47.52
CA ARG A 59 -44.75 22.23 47.79
C ARG A 59 -44.87 20.91 48.54
N TYR A 60 -46.01 20.71 49.21
CA TYR A 60 -46.38 19.40 49.77
C TYR A 60 -46.96 18.48 48.69
N PHE A 61 -46.69 17.18 48.81
CA PHE A 61 -47.23 16.15 47.92
C PHE A 61 -48.28 15.32 48.66
N ASN A 62 -49.34 14.93 47.96
CA ASN A 62 -50.35 14.02 48.50
C ASN A 62 -49.90 12.55 48.37
N GLY A 63 -50.57 11.65 49.10
CA GLY A 63 -50.19 10.22 49.13
C GLY A 63 -50.33 9.49 47.79
N GLU A 64 -51.24 9.93 46.91
CA GLU A 64 -51.45 9.34 45.58
C GLU A 64 -50.35 9.76 44.60
N GLU A 65 -49.99 11.05 44.59
CA GLU A 65 -48.86 11.60 43.84
C GLU A 65 -47.57 10.85 44.19
N VAL A 66 -47.33 10.59 45.48
CA VAL A 66 -46.16 9.82 45.94
C VAL A 66 -46.19 8.38 45.40
N LYS A 67 -47.35 7.71 45.36
CA LYS A 67 -47.47 6.35 44.79
C LYS A 67 -47.15 6.35 43.29
N VAL A 68 -47.65 7.33 42.54
CA VAL A 68 -47.36 7.50 41.11
C VAL A 68 -45.85 7.72 40.89
N LEU A 69 -45.23 8.62 41.67
CA LEU A 69 -43.79 8.86 41.59
C LEU A 69 -42.97 7.60 41.89
N LYS A 70 -43.36 6.82 42.90
CA LYS A 70 -42.71 5.52 43.21
C LYS A 70 -42.82 4.53 42.05
N ALA A 71 -43.97 4.47 41.37
CA ALA A 71 -44.16 3.63 40.19
C ALA A 71 -43.25 4.08 39.03
N VAL A 72 -43.17 5.39 38.76
CA VAL A 72 -42.26 5.96 37.74
C VAL A 72 -40.81 5.60 38.06
N VAL A 73 -40.38 5.76 39.32
CA VAL A 73 -39.02 5.39 39.76
C VAL A 73 -38.74 3.91 39.50
N LYS A 74 -39.69 3.01 39.80
CA LYS A 74 -39.54 1.57 39.55
C LYS A 74 -39.31 1.28 38.06
N THR A 75 -40.15 1.86 37.19
CA THR A 75 -40.03 1.72 35.73
C THR A 75 -38.70 2.28 35.22
N LYS A 76 -38.29 3.46 35.68
CA LYS A 76 -37.03 4.10 35.27
C LYS A 76 -35.80 3.33 35.74
N LYS A 77 -35.83 2.72 36.94
CA LYS A 77 -34.78 1.81 37.41
C LYS A 77 -34.65 0.58 36.51
N GLN A 78 -35.77 0.02 36.05
CA GLN A 78 -35.73 -1.12 35.12
C GLN A 78 -35.17 -0.69 33.75
N GLN A 79 -35.64 0.43 33.21
CA GLN A 79 -35.12 1.00 31.97
C GLN A 79 -33.62 1.30 32.07
N LEU A 80 -33.14 1.83 33.21
CA LEU A 80 -31.73 2.08 33.45
C LEU A 80 -30.90 0.80 33.33
N LYS A 81 -31.32 -0.31 33.95
CA LYS A 81 -30.59 -1.59 33.87
C LYS A 81 -30.46 -2.09 32.43
N SER A 82 -31.56 -2.06 31.68
CA SER A 82 -31.55 -2.44 30.27
C SER A 82 -30.66 -1.50 29.45
N THR A 83 -30.77 -0.19 29.69
CA THR A 83 -29.99 0.84 29.00
C THR A 83 -28.50 0.71 29.28
N SER A 84 -28.10 0.46 30.53
CA SER A 84 -26.69 0.26 30.88
C SER A 84 -26.12 -0.99 30.22
N ALA A 85 -26.91 -2.09 30.18
CA ALA A 85 -26.49 -3.30 29.49
C ALA A 85 -26.36 -3.08 27.97
N SER A 86 -27.30 -2.35 27.36
CA SER A 86 -27.23 -2.00 25.94
C SER A 86 -26.02 -1.14 25.61
N TYR A 87 -25.70 -0.12 26.42
CA TYR A 87 -24.50 0.69 26.21
C TYR A 87 -23.21 -0.12 26.37
N GLU A 88 -23.17 -1.07 27.31
CA GLU A 88 -22.03 -1.97 27.44
C GLU A 88 -21.88 -2.89 26.22
N SER A 89 -22.97 -3.43 25.69
CA SER A 89 -22.93 -4.21 24.45
C SER A 89 -22.49 -3.37 23.25
N LEU A 90 -22.95 -2.12 23.13
CA LEU A 90 -22.51 -1.20 22.07
C LEU A 90 -21.01 -0.92 22.17
N ARG A 91 -20.49 -0.73 23.38
CA ARG A 91 -19.04 -0.60 23.61
C ARG A 91 -18.28 -1.85 23.13
N GLN A 92 -18.76 -3.03 23.49
CA GLN A 92 -18.11 -4.29 23.09
C GLN A 92 -18.11 -4.49 21.56
N ILE A 93 -19.18 -4.07 20.88
CA ILE A 93 -19.23 -4.07 19.41
C ILE A 93 -18.14 -3.16 18.83
N ASP A 94 -18.01 -1.93 19.36
CA ASP A 94 -16.99 -0.98 18.91
C ASP A 94 -15.56 -1.52 19.15
N ASP A 95 -15.30 -2.16 20.30
CA ASP A 95 -14.03 -2.81 20.62
C ASP A 95 -13.70 -3.95 19.62
N VAL A 96 -14.72 -4.70 19.18
CA VAL A 96 -14.57 -5.74 18.14
C VAL A 96 -14.26 -5.09 16.79
N ASP A 97 -14.95 -4.02 16.42
CA ASP A 97 -14.72 -3.31 15.16
C ASP A 97 -13.30 -2.72 15.09
N VAL A 98 -12.78 -2.19 16.20
CA VAL A 98 -11.38 -1.77 16.33
C VAL A 98 -10.42 -2.93 16.06
N SER A 99 -10.73 -4.11 16.60
CA SER A 99 -9.92 -5.32 16.40
C SER A 99 -9.92 -5.78 14.94
N VAL A 100 -11.09 -5.74 14.27
CA VAL A 100 -11.21 -6.03 12.83
C VAL A 100 -10.40 -5.02 12.01
N HIS A 101 -10.47 -3.74 12.34
CA HIS A 101 -9.70 -2.70 11.67
C HIS A 101 -8.19 -2.96 11.79
N GLY A 102 -7.71 -3.23 13.01
CA GLY A 102 -6.30 -3.55 13.26
C GLY A 102 -5.81 -4.78 12.50
N THR A 103 -6.59 -5.87 12.52
CA THR A 103 -6.24 -7.10 11.79
C THR A 103 -6.21 -6.90 10.28
N TYR A 104 -7.16 -6.15 9.71
CA TYR A 104 -7.21 -5.84 8.28
C TYR A 104 -5.98 -5.05 7.82
N TYR A 105 -5.63 -3.96 8.52
CA TYR A 105 -4.44 -3.18 8.16
C TYR A 105 -3.12 -3.91 8.46
N GLY A 106 -3.09 -4.78 9.48
CA GLY A 106 -2.00 -5.72 9.70
C GLY A 106 -1.78 -6.66 8.51
N TYR A 107 -2.85 -7.25 7.97
CA TYR A 107 -2.80 -8.07 6.76
C TYR A 107 -2.31 -7.28 5.53
N ARG A 108 -2.82 -6.05 5.31
CA ARG A 108 -2.35 -5.20 4.21
C ARG A 108 -0.87 -4.87 4.31
N THR A 109 -0.38 -4.63 5.51
CA THR A 109 1.06 -4.39 5.77
C THR A 109 1.87 -5.65 5.43
N HIS A 110 1.39 -6.83 5.79
CA HIS A 110 2.04 -8.09 5.45
C HIS A 110 2.12 -8.30 3.92
N LEU A 111 1.04 -8.02 3.18
CA LEU A 111 1.05 -8.08 1.72
C LEU A 111 2.08 -7.12 1.11
N ALA A 112 2.13 -5.88 1.58
CA ALA A 112 3.09 -4.88 1.11
C ALA A 112 4.55 -5.34 1.33
N ASN A 113 4.85 -5.89 2.51
CA ASN A 113 6.18 -6.43 2.82
C ASN A 113 6.55 -7.62 1.91
N ASN A 114 5.60 -8.50 1.61
CA ASN A 114 5.84 -9.62 0.70
C ASN A 114 6.08 -9.13 -0.73
N GLU A 115 5.39 -8.08 -1.16
CA GLU A 115 5.60 -7.49 -2.48
C GLU A 115 7.00 -6.89 -2.62
N VAL A 116 7.48 -6.16 -1.60
CA VAL A 116 8.86 -5.65 -1.56
C VAL A 116 9.89 -6.79 -1.69
N LYS A 117 9.67 -7.92 -1.01
CA LYS A 117 10.56 -9.10 -1.12
C LYS A 117 10.58 -9.67 -2.55
N LYS A 118 9.42 -9.77 -3.21
CA LYS A 118 9.34 -10.24 -4.61
C LYS A 118 10.06 -9.30 -5.56
N LEU A 119 9.82 -7.99 -5.44
CA LEU A 119 10.50 -6.97 -6.24
C LEU A 119 12.02 -7.01 -6.02
N GLY A 120 12.46 -7.20 -4.77
CA GLY A 120 13.87 -7.39 -4.44
C GLY A 120 14.47 -8.65 -5.10
N ALA A 121 13.74 -9.76 -5.13
CA ALA A 121 14.17 -10.96 -5.84
C ALA A 121 14.27 -10.73 -7.37
N ASN A 122 13.30 -10.02 -7.95
CA ASN A 122 13.32 -9.65 -9.37
C ASN A 122 14.54 -8.77 -9.69
N ALA A 123 14.83 -7.78 -8.85
CA ALA A 123 15.99 -6.91 -9.02
C ALA A 123 17.31 -7.70 -8.99
N LYS A 124 17.49 -8.59 -8.00
CA LYS A 124 18.67 -9.46 -7.91
C LYS A 124 18.83 -10.37 -9.12
N TYR A 125 17.74 -10.92 -9.63
CA TYR A 125 17.76 -11.73 -10.84
C TYR A 125 18.19 -10.90 -12.07
N ALA A 126 17.63 -9.70 -12.22
CA ALA A 126 18.02 -8.79 -13.29
C ALA A 126 19.49 -8.38 -13.21
N GLU A 127 20.01 -8.09 -12.01
CA GLU A 127 21.44 -7.83 -11.77
C GLU A 127 22.31 -9.01 -12.19
N ALA A 128 21.94 -10.23 -11.79
CA ALA A 128 22.68 -11.44 -12.16
C ALA A 128 22.71 -11.66 -13.68
N LEU A 129 21.56 -11.49 -14.35
CA LEU A 129 21.48 -11.55 -15.82
C LEU A 129 22.37 -10.50 -16.48
N HIS A 130 22.35 -9.27 -15.97
CA HIS A 130 23.22 -8.20 -16.45
C HIS A 130 24.70 -8.54 -16.29
N GLY A 131 25.08 -9.10 -15.15
CA GLY A 131 26.45 -9.55 -14.87
C GLY A 131 26.91 -10.73 -15.75
N MET A 132 26.00 -11.54 -16.29
CA MET A 132 26.34 -12.63 -17.22
C MET A 132 26.59 -12.14 -18.65
N ARG A 133 26.18 -10.92 -19.02
CA ARG A 133 26.32 -10.40 -20.40
C ARG A 133 27.77 -10.46 -20.93
N PRO A 134 28.81 -10.00 -20.20
CA PRO A 134 30.18 -10.09 -20.69
C PRO A 134 30.62 -11.53 -20.97
N ARG A 135 30.21 -12.48 -20.11
CA ARG A 135 30.54 -13.90 -20.29
C ARG A 135 29.92 -14.48 -21.56
N TYR A 136 28.69 -14.10 -21.90
CA TYR A 136 28.06 -14.52 -23.16
C TYR A 136 28.80 -13.94 -24.37
N VAL A 137 29.25 -12.69 -24.31
CA VAL A 137 30.07 -12.07 -25.35
C VAL A 137 31.41 -12.80 -25.49
N ASP A 138 32.08 -13.10 -24.38
CA ASP A 138 33.34 -13.86 -24.36
C ASP A 138 33.19 -15.27 -24.95
N LEU A 139 32.06 -15.94 -24.69
CA LEU A 139 31.78 -17.25 -25.27
C LEU A 139 31.57 -17.16 -26.79
N GLY A 140 30.82 -16.17 -27.27
CA GLY A 140 30.63 -15.93 -28.70
C GLY A 140 31.96 -15.66 -29.42
N THR A 141 32.77 -14.74 -28.91
CA THR A 141 34.09 -14.42 -29.49
C THR A 141 35.03 -15.63 -29.53
N LYS A 142 35.02 -16.49 -28.49
CA LYS A 142 35.80 -17.75 -28.51
C LYS A 142 35.33 -18.72 -29.59
N LEU A 143 34.03 -18.76 -29.86
CA LEU A 143 33.43 -19.62 -30.89
C LEU A 143 33.82 -19.11 -32.29
N ASP A 144 33.71 -17.81 -32.53
CA ASP A 144 34.15 -17.17 -33.79
C ASP A 144 35.64 -17.43 -34.07
N GLN A 145 36.49 -17.35 -33.03
CA GLN A 145 37.93 -17.66 -33.15
C GLN A 145 38.18 -19.14 -33.50
N ALA A 146 37.40 -20.06 -32.93
CA ALA A 146 37.52 -21.48 -33.23
C ALA A 146 37.09 -21.79 -34.68
N ASP A 147 36.04 -21.13 -35.16
CA ASP A 147 35.54 -21.26 -36.53
C ASP A 147 36.54 -20.71 -37.54
N GLN A 148 37.08 -19.50 -37.31
CA GLN A 148 38.12 -18.93 -38.16
C GLN A 148 39.35 -19.84 -38.26
N LYS A 149 39.84 -20.36 -37.13
CA LYS A 149 40.97 -21.31 -37.12
C LYS A 149 40.68 -22.56 -37.95
N SER A 150 39.47 -23.09 -37.86
CA SER A 150 39.05 -24.28 -38.61
C SER A 150 38.95 -24.00 -40.10
N GLN A 151 38.37 -22.87 -40.50
CA GLN A 151 38.30 -22.43 -41.89
C GLN A 151 39.68 -22.22 -42.50
N LEU A 152 40.60 -21.56 -41.79
CA LEU A 152 41.99 -21.39 -42.23
C LEU A 152 42.68 -22.73 -42.46
N LYS A 153 42.49 -23.72 -41.57
CA LYS A 153 43.02 -25.08 -41.76
C LYS A 153 42.42 -25.76 -42.99
N ILE A 154 41.11 -25.63 -43.22
CA ILE A 154 40.44 -26.19 -44.40
C ILE A 154 40.98 -25.55 -45.68
N GLN A 155 41.12 -24.22 -45.72
CA GLN A 155 41.68 -23.51 -46.86
C GLN A 155 43.13 -23.94 -47.13
N ALA A 156 43.96 -24.05 -46.08
CA ALA A 156 45.33 -24.53 -46.20
C ALA A 156 45.40 -25.98 -46.73
N MET A 157 44.51 -26.87 -46.28
CA MET A 157 44.42 -28.24 -46.80
C MET A 157 43.97 -28.27 -48.27
N LYS A 158 42.96 -27.48 -48.64
CA LYS A 158 42.49 -27.34 -50.03
C LYS A 158 43.60 -26.81 -50.95
N ALA A 159 44.33 -25.78 -50.51
CA ALA A 159 45.46 -25.21 -51.26
C ALA A 159 46.58 -26.24 -51.47
N LYS A 160 46.93 -27.02 -50.43
CA LYS A 160 47.90 -28.13 -50.54
C LYS A 160 47.44 -29.21 -51.53
N LEU A 161 46.16 -29.56 -51.52
CA LEU A 161 45.61 -30.53 -52.47
C LEU A 161 45.70 -29.98 -53.91
N GLN A 162 45.31 -28.72 -54.14
CA GLN A 162 45.41 -28.09 -55.46
C GLN A 162 46.87 -27.96 -55.95
N SER A 163 47.82 -27.61 -55.08
CA SER A 163 49.23 -27.54 -55.46
C SER A 163 49.81 -28.90 -55.84
N ASN A 164 49.37 -29.97 -55.18
CA ASN A 164 49.77 -31.34 -55.52
C ASN A 164 49.18 -31.81 -56.85
N LEU A 165 47.95 -31.38 -57.17
CA LEU A 165 47.29 -31.66 -58.45
C LEU A 165 47.94 -30.92 -59.64
N ASN A 166 48.44 -29.70 -59.44
CA ASN A 166 49.07 -28.88 -60.49
C ASN A 166 50.59 -29.09 -60.65
N ARG A 167 51.19 -30.08 -59.99
CA ARG A 167 52.63 -30.34 -60.09
C ARG A 167 52.91 -31.09 -61.41
N PRO A 168 53.61 -30.51 -62.41
CA PRO A 168 53.90 -31.21 -63.65
C PRO A 168 54.80 -32.41 -63.38
N ALA A 169 54.46 -33.55 -64.01
CA ALA A 169 55.19 -34.80 -63.87
C ALA A 169 56.68 -34.59 -64.21
N PRO A 170 57.61 -35.18 -63.44
CA PRO A 170 59.03 -35.04 -63.72
C PRO A 170 59.33 -35.61 -65.11
N ARG A 171 59.86 -34.76 -66.01
CA ARG A 171 60.38 -35.20 -67.30
C ARG A 171 61.68 -35.97 -67.03
N SER A 172 61.63 -37.28 -67.26
CA SER A 172 62.76 -38.20 -67.26
C SER A 172 63.69 -37.95 -68.44
#